data_AF-A0A7X9GBV6-F1
#
_entry.id   AF-A0A7X9GBV6-F1
#
_cell.length_a   1.000
_cell.length_b   1.000
_cell.length_c   1.000
_cell.angle_alpha   90.00
_cell.angle_beta   90.00
_cell.angle_gamma   90.00
#
_symmetry.space_group_name_H-M   'P 1'
#
loop_
_entity.id
_entity.type
_entity.pdbx_description
1 polymer ?
#
loop_
_entity_poly.entity_id
_entity_poly.type
_entity_poly.pdbx_seq_one_letter_code
_entity_poly.pdbx_strand_id
1 'polypeptide(L)'
;MNILIAPCGLGTIMDAAKMSEHMIRGIKTAKKNVDIRDYPLLRGRNPIAQSSAFGGKITTIRTLDPLGRDIDSNYGIINNSVI
;
A
#
# COMPACT_ATOMS: atom_id res chain seq x y z
N MET A 1 -17.47 6.81 16.99
CA MET A 1 -16.88 5.45 16.99
C MET A 1 -15.76 5.48 15.99
N ASN A 2 -14.58 5.02 16.41
CA ASN A 2 -13.36 5.09 15.60
C ASN A 2 -13.03 3.67 15.16
N ILE A 3 -12.82 3.46 13.87
CA ILE A 3 -12.52 2.15 13.29
C ILE A 3 -11.19 2.25 12.55
N LEU A 4 -10.27 1.35 12.87
CA LEU A 4 -9.06 1.11 12.09
C LEU A 4 -9.34 -0.05 11.13
N ILE A 5 -9.09 0.15 9.85
CA ILE A 5 -9.19 -0.89 8.81
C ILE A 5 -7.77 -1.17 8.31
N ALA A 6 -7.26 -2.35 8.66
CA ALA A 6 -5.91 -2.78 8.29
C ALA A 6 -5.89 -4.17 7.64
N PRO A 7 -6.58 -4.36 6.49
CA PRO A 7 -6.67 -5.64 5.83
C PRO A 7 -5.37 -5.99 5.11
N CYS A 8 -5.20 -7.29 4.86
CA CYS A 8 -4.26 -7.80 3.88
C CYS A 8 -5.03 -8.21 2.61
N GLY A 9 -4.33 -8.34 1.49
CA GLY A 9 -4.90 -8.87 0.25
C GLY A 9 -5.29 -10.36 0.35
N LEU A 10 -6.31 -10.74 -0.41
CA LEU A 10 -6.79 -12.11 -0.59
C LEU A 10 -6.05 -12.78 -1.75
N GLY A 11 -4.89 -13.37 -1.46
CA GLY A 11 -4.11 -14.14 -2.44
C GLY A 11 -3.76 -13.31 -3.68
N THR A 12 -4.12 -13.81 -4.85
CA THR A 12 -4.04 -13.12 -6.15
C THR A 12 -5.39 -12.50 -6.58
N ILE A 13 -6.44 -12.64 -5.77
CA ILE A 13 -7.81 -12.26 -6.12
C ILE A 13 -8.04 -10.77 -5.87
N MET A 14 -7.49 -10.23 -4.77
CA MET A 14 -7.73 -8.86 -4.35
C MET A 14 -6.54 -8.33 -3.55
N ASP A 15 -6.05 -7.14 -3.91
CA ASP A 15 -5.05 -6.44 -3.12
C ASP A 15 -5.65 -5.83 -1.83
N ALA A 16 -4.77 -5.39 -0.93
CA ALA A 16 -5.17 -4.84 0.36
C ALA A 16 -5.97 -3.53 0.23
N ALA A 17 -5.68 -2.71 -0.78
CA ALA A 17 -6.35 -1.43 -1.00
C ALA A 17 -7.82 -1.64 -1.40
N LYS A 18 -8.06 -2.52 -2.38
CA LYS A 18 -9.40 -2.88 -2.83
C LYS A 18 -10.19 -3.61 -1.76
N MET A 19 -9.53 -4.44 -0.95
CA MET A 19 -10.16 -5.05 0.22
C MET A 19 -10.62 -3.99 1.21
N SER A 20 -9.78 -3.00 1.51
CA SER A 20 -10.14 -1.90 2.41
C SER A 20 -11.34 -1.09 1.90
N GLU A 21 -11.36 -0.75 0.61
CA GLU A 21 -12.46 -0.03 -0.02
C GLU A 21 -13.81 -0.73 0.19
N HIS A 22 -13.85 -2.05 -0.02
CA HIS A 22 -15.07 -2.85 0.21
C HIS A 22 -15.51 -2.85 1.67
N MET A 23 -14.57 -2.97 2.61
CA MET A 23 -14.85 -2.93 4.04
C MET A 23 -15.41 -1.56 4.45
N ILE A 24 -14.77 -0.47 4.02
CA ILE A 24 -15.20 0.91 4.28
C ILE A 24 -16.63 1.11 3.76
N ARG A 25 -16.92 0.65 2.54
CA ARG A 25 -18.25 0.76 1.94
C ARG A 25 -19.31 0.03 2.77
N GLY A 26 -19.03 -1.22 3.17
CA GLY A 26 -19.96 -2.00 4.01
C GLY A 26 -20.23 -1.34 5.36
N ILE A 27 -19.18 -0.84 6.02
CA ILE A 27 -19.29 -0.15 7.31
C ILE A 27 -20.14 1.14 7.16
N LYS A 28 -19.88 1.95 6.13
CA LYS A 28 -20.61 3.20 5.90
C LYS A 28 -22.09 2.97 5.56
N THR A 29 -22.43 1.85 4.91
CA THR A 29 -23.83 1.46 4.69
C THR A 29 -24.54 1.15 6.00
N ALA A 30 -23.88 0.47 6.94
CA ALA A 30 -24.46 0.17 8.24
C ALA A 30 -24.50 1.40 9.19
N LYS A 31 -23.54 2.31 9.08
CA LYS A 31 -23.44 3.49 9.95
C LYS A 31 -22.73 4.66 9.25
N LYS A 32 -23.44 5.77 9.06
CA LYS A 32 -22.94 6.94 8.31
C LYS A 32 -21.94 7.82 9.08
N ASN A 33 -22.01 7.82 10.41
CA ASN A 33 -21.17 8.69 11.25
C ASN A 33 -20.11 7.88 12.03
N VAL A 34 -19.09 7.43 11.30
CA VAL A 34 -17.93 6.71 11.82
C VAL A 34 -16.67 7.37 11.34
N ASP A 35 -15.69 7.52 12.24
CA ASP A 35 -14.34 7.93 11.89
C ASP A 35 -13.56 6.68 11.48
N ILE A 36 -13.08 6.63 10.25
CA ILE A 36 -12.37 5.47 9.71
C ILE A 36 -10.96 5.88 9.34
N ARG A 37 -9.98 5.16 9.89
CA ARG A 37 -8.59 5.22 9.47
C ARG A 37 -8.26 4.00 8.63
N ASP A 38 -7.76 4.25 7.42
CA ASP A 38 -7.46 3.23 6.43
C ASP A 38 -5.94 2.97 6.36
N TYR A 39 -5.53 1.72 6.56
CA TYR A 39 -4.14 1.28 6.58
C TYR A 39 -3.98 -0.10 5.90
N PRO A 40 -4.13 -0.19 4.57
CA PRO A 40 -4.01 -1.46 3.86
C PRO A 40 -2.59 -2.03 4.00
N LEU A 41 -2.49 -3.24 4.54
CA LEU A 41 -1.22 -3.93 4.79
C LEU A 41 -0.86 -4.82 3.62
N LEU A 42 0.33 -4.62 3.06
CA LEU A 42 0.82 -5.43 1.96
C LEU A 42 1.58 -6.65 2.47
N ARG A 43 1.66 -7.67 1.63
CA ARG A 43 2.48 -8.85 1.90
C ARG A 43 3.95 -8.43 1.77
N GLY A 44 4.79 -8.83 2.73
CA GLY A 44 6.24 -8.52 2.75
C GLY A 44 7.05 -9.00 1.53
N ARG A 45 6.39 -9.60 0.52
CA ARG A 45 6.96 -9.93 -0.79
C ARG A 45 7.09 -8.70 -1.70
N ASN A 46 6.43 -7.59 -1.39
CA ASN A 46 6.63 -6.31 -2.07
C ASN A 46 6.78 -5.17 -1.04
N PRO A 47 7.97 -5.04 -0.42
CA PRO A 47 8.22 -4.05 0.62
C PRO A 47 8.14 -2.61 0.09
N ILE A 48 8.46 -2.37 -1.19
CA ILE A 48 8.39 -1.04 -1.80
C ILE A 48 6.95 -0.54 -1.84
N ALA A 49 6.00 -1.41 -2.18
CA ALA A 49 4.59 -1.03 -2.19
C ALA A 49 4.05 -0.65 -0.79
N GLN A 50 4.66 -1.19 0.29
CA GLN A 50 4.31 -0.82 1.67
C GLN A 50 4.64 0.64 1.98
N SER A 51 5.62 1.24 1.29
CA SER A 51 5.95 2.66 1.48
C SER A 51 4.75 3.58 1.23
N SER A 52 3.92 3.29 0.23
CA SER A 52 2.70 4.04 -0.08
C SER A 52 1.68 4.00 1.06
N ALA A 53 1.52 2.85 1.72
CA ALA A 53 0.59 2.69 2.85
C ALA A 53 1.02 3.46 4.11
N PHE A 54 2.31 3.83 4.20
CA PHE A 54 2.86 4.64 5.28
C PHE A 54 3.01 6.13 4.91
N GLY A 55 2.37 6.58 3.82
CA GLY A 55 2.45 7.97 3.35
C GLY A 55 3.74 8.30 2.60
N GLY A 56 4.51 7.28 2.21
CA GLY A 56 5.67 7.41 1.35
C GLY A 56 5.33 7.53 -0.13
N LYS A 57 6.37 7.62 -0.95
CA LYS A 57 6.28 7.68 -2.42
C LYS A 57 7.18 6.63 -3.03
N ILE A 58 6.71 5.99 -4.11
CA ILE A 58 7.53 5.12 -4.94
C ILE A 58 8.13 5.98 -6.05
N THR A 59 9.44 5.87 -6.25
CA THR A 59 10.17 6.59 -7.31
C THR A 59 10.83 5.59 -8.25
N THR A 60 10.77 5.89 -9.54
CA THR A 60 11.42 5.10 -10.59
C THR A 60 12.69 5.80 -11.06
N ILE A 61 13.79 5.06 -11.19
CA ILE A 61 15.07 5.56 -11.68
C ILE A 61 15.67 4.55 -12.66
N ARG A 62 16.35 5.09 -13.69
CA ARG A 62 17.11 4.27 -14.64
C ARG A 62 18.46 3.92 -14.03
N THR A 63 18.77 2.63 -13.96
CA THR A 63 20.01 2.10 -13.38
C THR A 63 20.49 0.87 -14.15
N LEU A 64 21.67 0.37 -13.78
CA LEU A 64 22.21 -0.86 -14.33
C LEU A 64 21.78 -2.06 -13.47
N ASP A 65 21.37 -3.14 -14.14
CA ASP A 65 21.17 -4.43 -13.51
C ASP A 65 22.51 -5.15 -13.23
N PRO A 66 22.52 -6.32 -12.57
CA PRO A 66 23.75 -7.05 -12.27
C PRO A 66 24.56 -7.51 -13.50
N LEU A 67 24.00 -7.45 -14.71
CA LEU A 67 24.66 -7.79 -15.97
C LEU A 67 25.04 -6.54 -16.79
N GLY A 68 24.88 -5.34 -16.24
CA GLY A 68 25.23 -4.07 -16.89
C GLY A 68 24.20 -3.60 -17.92
N ARG A 69 22.96 -4.10 -17.87
CA ARG A 69 21.87 -3.67 -18.76
C ARG A 69 21.12 -2.51 -18.11
N ASP A 70 20.70 -1.54 -18.93
CA ASP A 70 19.77 -0.49 -18.50
C ASP A 70 18.41 -1.08 -18.11
N ILE A 71 17.95 -0.75 -16.90
CA ILE A 71 16.63 -1.11 -16.40
C ILE A 71 15.97 0.08 -15.67
N ASP A 72 14.64 0.07 -15.63
CA ASP A 72 13.87 0.89 -14.70
C ASP A 72 13.75 0.16 -13.37
N SER A 73 14.33 0.74 -12.32
CA SER A 73 14.23 0.24 -10.95
C SER A 73 13.39 1.15 -10.09
N ASN A 74 12.79 0.59 -9.04
CA ASN A 74 11.93 1.32 -8.11
C ASN A 74 12.51 1.31 -6.70
N TYR A 75 12.28 2.37 -5.95
CA TYR A 75 12.57 2.46 -4.52
C TYR A 75 11.50 3.28 -3.78
N GLY A 76 11.37 3.05 -2.47
CA GLY A 76 10.44 3.78 -1.62
C GLY A 76 11.11 4.99 -0.95
N ILE A 77 10.35 6.05 -0.72
CA ILE A 77 10.77 7.19 0.10
C ILE A 77 9.72 7.41 1.19
N ILE A 78 10.11 7.32 2.46
CA ILE A 78 9.27 7.69 3.62
C ILE A 78 10.04 8.70 4.47
N ASN A 79 9.42 9.81 4.85
CA ASN A 79 10.05 10.84 5.70
C ASN A 79 11.44 11.27 5.19
N ASN A 80 11.57 11.52 3.89
CA ASN A 80 12.83 11.84 3.18
C ASN A 80 13.95 10.79 3.32
N SER A 81 13.62 9.57 3.74
CA SER A 81 14.54 8.44 3.85
C SER A 81 14.21 7.39 2.78
N VAL A 82 15.23 6.84 2.14
CA VAL A 82 15.10 5.79 1.12
C VAL A 82 14.93 4.42 1.77
N ILE A 83 14.07 3.58 1.18
CA ILE A 83 13.78 2.20 1.61
C ILE A 83 13.81 1.27 0.40
#